data_AF-A0A524K0K3-F1
#
_entry.id   AF-A0A524K0K3-F1
#
_cell.length_a   1.000
_cell.length_b   1.000
_cell.length_c   1.000
_cell.angle_alpha   90.00
_cell.angle_beta   90.00
_cell.angle_gamma   90.00
#
_symmetry.space_group_name_H-M   'P 1'
#
loop_
_entity.id
_entity.type
_entity.pdbx_description
1 polymer ?
#
loop_
_entity_poly.entity_id
_entity_poly.type
_entity_poly.pdbx_seq_one_letter_code
_entity_poly.pdbx_strand_id
1 'polypeptide(L)'
;IGRVVHVTILAPHRLNKGTRPSWFFEKDQNGGIITDLGSHQVEQFLAYSGGRSIRVMHSTLANYANGDKKNFHDYGDGSLVADNGATCYFRVDWFTPDGLGAWGDGRVFIIGTEGTIEIRKYIDIASSPDGDHVYVADRTGEHKYEVTGKVGFVFFGKFIRDCLDGTETAISQEHTFEAMRATLAAQAQAEVVST
;
A
#
# COMPACT_ATOMS: atom_id res chain seq x y z
N ILE A 1 13.16 -15.03 -3.60
CA ILE A 1 13.53 -14.88 -2.17
C ILE A 1 12.96 -16.00 -1.26
N GLY A 2 12.65 -17.19 -1.79
CA GLY A 2 11.97 -18.24 -1.00
C GLY A 2 10.50 -17.91 -0.70
N ARG A 3 9.97 -18.45 0.41
CA ARG A 3 8.60 -18.18 0.87
C ARG A 3 8.55 -16.80 1.55
N VAL A 4 7.60 -15.95 1.15
CA VAL A 4 7.35 -14.66 1.81
C VAL A 4 6.83 -14.90 3.23
N VAL A 5 7.42 -14.22 4.21
CA VAL A 5 7.07 -14.32 5.64
C VAL A 5 6.55 -13.00 6.22
N HIS A 6 7.01 -11.88 5.68
CA HIS A 6 6.60 -10.55 6.14
C HIS A 6 6.64 -9.51 5.02
N VAL A 7 5.70 -8.57 5.04
CA VAL A 7 5.68 -7.41 4.14
C VAL A 7 5.51 -6.12 4.96
N THR A 8 6.45 -5.19 4.87
CA THR A 8 6.29 -3.82 5.39
C THR A 8 6.00 -2.87 4.23
N ILE A 9 4.95 -2.05 4.36
CA ILE A 9 4.54 -1.11 3.32
C ILE A 9 4.39 0.30 3.89
N LEU A 10 5.13 1.26 3.32
CA LEU A 10 5.08 2.67 3.73
C LEU A 10 4.54 3.47 2.54
N ALA A 11 3.44 4.19 2.76
CA ALA A 11 2.72 4.87 1.68
C ALA A 11 2.36 6.31 2.07
N PRO A 12 3.37 7.18 2.28
CA PRO A 12 3.12 8.61 2.45
C PRO A 12 2.60 9.21 1.14
N HIS A 13 1.70 10.17 1.25
CA HIS A 13 1.15 10.92 0.13
C HIS A 13 1.18 12.42 0.42
N ARG A 14 1.28 13.24 -0.62
CA ARG A 14 1.20 14.70 -0.51
C ARG A 14 -0.26 15.13 -0.39
N LEU A 15 -0.58 15.81 0.71
CA LEU A 15 -1.95 16.25 1.00
C LEU A 15 -2.47 17.24 -0.04
N ASN A 16 -1.67 18.23 -0.44
CA ASN A 16 -2.09 19.34 -1.32
C ASN A 16 -3.42 19.97 -0.86
N LYS A 17 -3.51 20.30 0.44
CA LYS A 17 -4.76 20.65 1.12
C LYS A 17 -5.62 21.69 0.39
N GLY A 18 -4.99 22.73 -0.16
CA GLY A 18 -5.67 23.84 -0.83
C GLY A 18 -6.35 23.48 -2.16
N THR A 19 -6.02 22.34 -2.78
CA THR A 19 -6.63 21.90 -4.04
C THR A 19 -7.68 20.82 -3.85
N ARG A 20 -7.87 20.33 -2.61
CA ARG A 20 -8.79 19.23 -2.34
C ARG A 20 -10.24 19.73 -2.25
N PRO A 21 -11.20 19.01 -2.88
CA PRO A 21 -12.61 19.28 -2.69
C PRO A 21 -13.01 19.00 -1.24
N SER A 22 -14.11 19.62 -0.76
CA SER A 22 -14.54 19.49 0.63
C SER A 22 -14.74 18.05 1.08
N TRP A 23 -15.31 17.20 0.21
CA TRP A 23 -15.57 15.78 0.49
C TRP A 23 -14.32 14.99 0.89
N PHE A 24 -13.14 15.43 0.45
CA PHE A 24 -11.87 14.78 0.75
C PHE A 24 -11.58 14.75 2.26
N PHE A 25 -12.12 15.70 3.03
CA PHE A 25 -11.91 15.80 4.48
C PHE A 25 -13.06 15.18 5.29
N GLU A 26 -14.05 14.58 4.63
CA GLU A 26 -15.21 13.99 5.27
C GLU A 26 -15.12 12.46 5.21
N LYS A 27 -14.90 11.83 6.38
CA LYS A 27 -14.80 10.37 6.51
C LYS A 27 -15.96 9.62 5.86
N ASP A 28 -17.18 10.13 5.99
CA ASP A 28 -18.38 9.47 5.45
C ASP A 28 -18.44 9.50 3.92
N GLN A 29 -17.59 10.31 3.27
CA GLN A 29 -17.52 10.45 1.81
C GLN A 29 -16.27 9.78 1.24
N ASN A 30 -15.12 9.86 1.95
CA ASN A 30 -13.87 9.24 1.51
C ASN A 30 -13.60 7.84 2.08
N GLY A 31 -14.38 7.40 3.09
CA GLY A 31 -14.23 6.11 3.79
C GLY A 31 -13.26 6.10 4.97
N GLY A 32 -12.36 7.08 5.06
CA GLY A 32 -11.23 7.14 5.99
C GLY A 32 -9.91 6.71 5.35
N ILE A 33 -8.78 7.12 5.94
CA ILE A 33 -7.45 6.97 5.30
C ILE A 33 -7.02 5.51 5.07
N ILE A 34 -7.42 4.57 5.92
CA ILE A 34 -7.14 3.14 5.71
C ILE A 34 -8.03 2.61 4.57
N THR A 35 -9.30 3.02 4.51
CA THR A 35 -10.17 2.64 3.38
C THR A 35 -9.70 3.23 2.05
N ASP A 36 -9.23 4.47 2.05
CA ASP A 36 -8.71 5.16 0.88
C ASP A 36 -7.31 4.63 0.52
N LEU A 37 -6.26 5.12 1.19
CA LEU A 37 -4.86 4.80 0.88
C LEU A 37 -4.44 3.40 1.34
N GLY A 38 -5.02 2.92 2.44
CA GLY A 38 -4.67 1.61 3.00
C GLY A 38 -5.10 0.44 2.11
N SER A 39 -6.15 0.63 1.30
CA SER A 39 -6.66 -0.40 0.36
C SER A 39 -5.57 -0.96 -0.55
N HIS A 40 -4.73 -0.08 -1.11
CA HIS A 40 -3.60 -0.46 -1.93
C HIS A 40 -2.58 -1.33 -1.17
N GLN A 41 -2.36 -1.06 0.12
CA GLN A 41 -1.36 -1.79 0.90
C GLN A 41 -1.87 -3.18 1.29
N VAL A 42 -3.16 -3.28 1.62
CA VAL A 42 -3.82 -4.56 1.91
C VAL A 42 -3.86 -5.45 0.66
N GLU A 43 -4.17 -4.88 -0.51
CA GLU A 43 -4.14 -5.59 -1.79
C GLU A 43 -2.72 -6.09 -2.12
N GLN A 44 -1.71 -5.22 -2.01
CA GLN A 44 -0.31 -5.58 -2.22
C GLN A 44 0.15 -6.70 -1.28
N PHE A 45 -0.25 -6.65 0.00
CA PHE A 45 0.06 -7.71 0.93
C PHE A 45 -0.59 -9.04 0.50
N LEU A 46 -1.86 -9.04 0.10
CA LEU A 46 -2.53 -10.25 -0.39
C LEU A 46 -1.79 -10.84 -1.59
N ALA A 47 -1.42 -9.99 -2.56
CA ALA A 47 -0.69 -10.37 -3.75
C ALA A 47 0.72 -10.92 -3.45
N TYR A 48 1.52 -10.21 -2.66
CA TYR A 48 2.91 -10.62 -2.37
C TYR A 48 3.00 -11.83 -1.44
N SER A 49 2.08 -11.97 -0.50
CA SER A 49 2.08 -13.10 0.43
C SER A 49 1.63 -14.41 -0.22
N GLY A 50 0.85 -14.35 -1.30
CA GLY A 50 0.17 -15.51 -1.87
C GLY A 50 -0.87 -16.12 -0.92
N GLY A 51 -1.34 -15.35 0.06
CA GLY A 51 -2.46 -15.73 0.91
C GLY A 51 -3.79 -15.61 0.19
N ARG A 52 -4.86 -16.20 0.75
CA ARG A 52 -6.22 -16.06 0.21
C ARG A 52 -7.17 -15.28 1.10
N SER A 53 -6.85 -15.16 2.39
CA SER A 53 -7.61 -14.34 3.32
C SER A 53 -6.72 -13.67 4.37
N ILE A 54 -7.19 -12.55 4.91
CA ILE A 54 -6.46 -11.67 5.82
C ILE A 54 -7.26 -11.46 7.11
N ARG A 55 -6.58 -11.64 8.24
CA ARG A 55 -7.06 -11.21 9.55
C ARG A 55 -6.33 -9.95 9.98
N VAL A 56 -7.09 -8.94 10.41
CA VAL A 56 -6.55 -7.71 10.96
C VAL A 56 -6.20 -7.95 12.43
N MET A 57 -4.94 -7.73 12.81
CA MET A 57 -4.46 -7.86 14.18
C MET A 57 -4.66 -6.57 14.98
N HIS A 58 -4.34 -5.44 14.35
CA HIS A 58 -4.37 -4.11 14.96
C HIS A 58 -4.42 -3.05 13.85
N SER A 59 -4.97 -1.88 14.15
CA SER A 59 -4.93 -0.71 13.29
C SER A 59 -5.12 0.56 14.11
N THR A 60 -4.52 1.65 13.64
CA THR A 60 -4.54 2.95 14.33
C THR A 60 -4.92 4.06 13.36
N LEU A 61 -5.58 5.10 13.87
CA LEU A 61 -5.90 6.34 13.16
C LEU A 61 -5.52 7.54 14.01
N ALA A 62 -5.13 8.63 13.34
CA ALA A 62 -4.88 9.91 14.01
C ALA A 62 -5.04 11.09 13.05
N ASN A 63 -5.23 12.28 13.63
CA ASN A 63 -5.18 13.56 12.95
C ASN A 63 -4.19 14.49 13.67
N TYR A 64 -2.93 14.44 13.28
CA TYR A 64 -1.87 15.16 13.99
C TYR A 64 -1.72 16.63 13.55
N ALA A 65 -2.07 16.97 12.30
CA ALA A 65 -1.73 18.28 11.73
C ALA A 65 -2.90 19.00 11.04
N ASN A 66 -4.10 18.43 11.04
CA ASN A 66 -5.28 18.97 10.35
C ASN A 66 -6.46 19.18 11.30
N GLY A 67 -6.23 19.86 12.43
CA GLY A 67 -7.25 20.12 13.45
C GLY A 67 -8.45 20.97 12.98
N ASP A 68 -8.30 21.74 11.90
CA ASP A 68 -9.40 22.43 11.21
C ASP A 68 -10.32 21.46 10.43
N LYS A 69 -9.90 20.21 10.24
CA LYS A 69 -10.62 19.13 9.54
C LYS A 69 -10.92 17.97 10.50
N LYS A 70 -11.85 18.19 11.43
CA LYS A 70 -12.14 17.25 12.53
C LYS A 70 -12.54 15.83 12.10
N ASN A 71 -13.12 15.67 10.92
CA ASN A 71 -13.55 14.36 10.38
C ASN A 71 -12.48 13.68 9.52
N PHE A 72 -11.29 14.27 9.41
CA PHE A 72 -10.18 13.76 8.62
C PHE A 72 -9.15 13.05 9.51
N HIS A 73 -8.48 12.05 8.97
CA HIS A 73 -7.31 11.41 9.58
C HIS A 73 -6.14 11.56 8.60
N ASP A 74 -5.04 12.15 9.06
CA ASP A 74 -3.84 12.36 8.26
C ASP A 74 -2.78 11.26 8.45
N TYR A 75 -3.08 10.29 9.32
CA TYR A 75 -2.28 9.10 9.60
C TYR A 75 -3.18 7.87 9.80
N GLY A 76 -2.70 6.72 9.30
CA GLY A 76 -3.21 5.42 9.69
C GLY A 76 -2.19 4.30 9.51
N ASP A 77 -2.30 3.26 10.32
CA ASP A 77 -1.47 2.07 10.20
C ASP A 77 -2.28 0.78 10.44
N GLY A 78 -1.66 -0.36 10.18
CA GLY A 78 -2.26 -1.64 10.48
C GLY A 78 -1.29 -2.80 10.45
N SER A 79 -1.60 -3.83 11.25
CA SER A 79 -0.91 -5.11 11.27
C SER A 79 -1.87 -6.21 10.83
N LEU A 80 -1.44 -7.04 9.88
CA LEU A 80 -2.25 -8.05 9.20
C LEU A 80 -1.57 -9.42 9.26
N VAL A 81 -2.37 -10.49 9.19
CA VAL A 81 -1.90 -11.87 9.04
C VAL A 81 -2.71 -12.54 7.95
N ALA A 82 -2.04 -13.13 6.96
CA ALA A 82 -2.66 -13.95 5.94
C ALA A 82 -2.92 -15.38 6.47
N ASP A 83 -3.87 -16.10 5.87
CA ASP A 83 -4.19 -17.50 6.18
C ASP A 83 -3.01 -18.47 6.05
N ASN A 84 -2.06 -18.16 5.18
CA ASN A 84 -0.83 -18.92 5.02
C ASN A 84 0.26 -18.55 6.05
N GLY A 85 -0.05 -17.69 7.02
CA GLY A 85 0.84 -17.29 8.12
C GLY A 85 1.83 -16.17 7.80
N ALA A 86 1.85 -15.62 6.58
CA ALA A 86 2.60 -14.40 6.30
C ALA A 86 2.01 -13.22 7.08
N THR A 87 2.85 -12.26 7.46
CA THR A 87 2.43 -11.09 8.23
C THR A 87 2.67 -9.80 7.44
N CYS A 88 1.99 -8.72 7.82
CA CYS A 88 2.23 -7.42 7.25
C CYS A 88 2.06 -6.31 8.27
N TYR A 89 2.89 -5.27 8.12
CA TYR A 89 2.64 -3.95 8.68
C TYR A 89 2.53 -2.95 7.53
N PHE A 90 1.54 -2.08 7.57
CA PHE A 90 1.45 -0.95 6.64
C PHE A 90 1.23 0.36 7.38
N ARG A 91 1.73 1.45 6.80
CA ARG A 91 1.49 2.82 7.24
C ARG A 91 1.11 3.68 6.04
N VAL A 92 0.04 4.44 6.19
CA VAL A 92 -0.41 5.46 5.25
C VAL A 92 -0.47 6.80 5.95
N ASP A 93 -0.09 7.86 5.24
CA ASP A 93 -0.08 9.19 5.82
C ASP A 93 -0.14 10.28 4.76
N TRP A 94 -0.54 11.47 5.16
CA TRP A 94 -0.61 12.66 4.33
C TRP A 94 0.56 13.63 4.61
N PHE A 95 1.70 13.12 5.10
CA PHE A 95 2.85 13.92 5.56
C PHE A 95 4.02 14.00 4.58
N THR A 96 3.79 13.76 3.27
CA THR A 96 4.86 13.96 2.30
C THR A 96 5.29 15.43 2.28
N PRO A 97 6.58 15.74 2.54
CA PRO A 97 7.05 17.12 2.60
C PRO A 97 7.13 17.75 1.20
N ASP A 98 7.03 19.08 1.15
CA ASP A 98 7.11 19.85 -0.09
C ASP A 98 8.47 19.70 -0.80
N GLY A 99 9.54 19.46 -0.03
CA GLY A 99 10.88 19.23 -0.57
C GLY A 99 11.09 17.87 -1.25
N LEU A 100 10.14 16.92 -1.17
CA LEU A 100 10.27 15.63 -1.84
C LEU A 100 10.01 15.76 -3.34
N GLY A 101 10.92 15.25 -4.18
CA GLY A 101 10.80 15.30 -5.64
C GLY A 101 9.65 14.47 -6.24
N ALA A 102 8.97 13.66 -5.43
CA ALA A 102 7.80 12.86 -5.80
C ALA A 102 6.58 13.23 -4.95
N TRP A 103 5.42 12.67 -5.28
CA TRP A 103 4.19 12.86 -4.49
C TRP A 103 4.15 12.02 -3.20
N GLY A 104 5.11 11.13 -3.02
CA GLY A 104 5.32 10.31 -1.82
C GLY A 104 6.57 9.45 -1.94
N ASP A 105 7.21 9.11 -0.83
CA ASP A 105 8.28 8.10 -0.76
C ASP A 105 7.67 6.72 -0.44
N GLY A 106 6.98 6.17 -1.44
CA GLY A 106 6.30 4.89 -1.32
C GLY A 106 7.29 3.73 -1.34
N ARG A 107 7.29 2.90 -0.30
CA ARG A 107 8.21 1.75 -0.17
C ARG A 107 7.52 0.45 0.20
N VAL A 108 8.08 -0.65 -0.28
CA VAL A 108 7.72 -2.01 0.12
C VAL A 108 8.98 -2.76 0.50
N PHE A 109 8.95 -3.45 1.64
CA PHE A 109 9.97 -4.41 2.04
C PHE A 109 9.31 -5.78 2.10
N ILE A 110 9.78 -6.73 1.28
CA ILE A 110 9.27 -8.10 1.21
C ILE A 110 10.36 -9.02 1.75
N ILE A 111 10.10 -9.63 2.90
CA ILE A 111 11.02 -10.56 3.55
C ILE A 111 10.59 -11.97 3.23
N GLY A 112 11.52 -12.77 2.70
CA GLY A 112 11.34 -14.18 2.46
C GLY A 112 12.37 -15.04 3.18
N THR A 113 12.16 -16.35 3.18
CA THR A 113 13.05 -17.32 3.85
C THR A 113 14.46 -17.39 3.26
N GLU A 114 14.69 -16.82 2.07
CA GLU A 114 15.96 -16.92 1.35
C GLU A 114 16.45 -15.57 0.80
N GLY A 115 15.84 -14.46 1.22
CA GLY A 115 16.23 -13.13 0.78
C GLY A 115 15.20 -12.06 1.09
N THR A 116 15.47 -10.85 0.63
CA THR A 116 14.61 -9.68 0.80
C THR A 116 14.53 -8.87 -0.48
N ILE A 117 13.42 -8.16 -0.65
CA ILE A 117 13.23 -7.17 -1.71
C ILE A 117 12.87 -5.82 -1.05
N GLU A 118 13.53 -4.74 -1.46
CA GLU A 118 13.07 -3.37 -1.25
C GLU A 118 12.58 -2.81 -2.59
N ILE A 119 11.38 -2.25 -2.61
CA ILE A 119 10.83 -1.51 -3.76
C ILE A 119 10.73 -0.04 -3.34
N ARG A 120 11.38 0.86 -4.08
CA ARG A 120 11.17 2.31 -3.97
C ARG A 120 10.37 2.76 -5.18
N LYS A 121 9.08 3.00 -4.96
CA LYS A 121 8.08 3.10 -6.04
C LYS A 121 8.25 4.37 -6.88
N TYR A 122 8.48 5.51 -6.23
CA TYR A 122 8.31 6.82 -6.87
C TYR A 122 9.58 7.67 -6.92
N ILE A 123 10.58 7.35 -6.10
CA ILE A 123 11.84 8.10 -6.02
C ILE A 123 12.91 7.26 -5.30
N ASP A 124 14.19 7.45 -5.65
CA ASP A 124 15.34 7.01 -4.85
C ASP A 124 15.97 8.23 -4.15
N ILE A 125 15.54 8.52 -2.92
CA ILE A 125 15.85 9.79 -2.23
C ILE A 125 17.34 10.11 -2.27
N ALA A 126 17.64 11.34 -2.73
CA ALA A 126 18.98 11.90 -2.86
C ALA A 126 19.95 11.13 -3.78
N SER A 127 19.47 10.10 -4.49
CA SER A 127 20.25 9.31 -5.45
C SER A 127 19.71 9.44 -6.87
N SER A 128 18.40 9.28 -7.08
CA SER A 128 17.75 9.37 -8.39
C SER A 128 16.35 9.99 -8.28
N PRO A 129 15.95 10.88 -9.20
CA PRO A 129 14.57 11.35 -9.27
C PRO A 129 13.60 10.29 -9.84
N ASP A 130 14.12 9.22 -10.44
CA ASP A 130 13.31 8.15 -11.02
C ASP A 130 12.71 7.23 -9.94
N GLY A 131 11.59 6.60 -10.27
CA GLY A 131 10.93 5.60 -9.44
C GLY A 131 11.34 4.17 -9.80
N ASP A 132 10.46 3.21 -9.48
CA ASP A 132 10.57 1.79 -9.86
C ASP A 132 11.97 1.17 -9.62
N HIS A 133 12.60 1.52 -8.49
CA HIS A 133 13.85 0.91 -8.06
C HIS A 133 13.54 -0.35 -7.25
N VAL A 134 14.15 -1.47 -7.63
CA VAL A 134 13.99 -2.77 -6.96
C VAL A 134 15.36 -3.26 -6.51
N TYR A 135 15.55 -3.37 -5.20
CA TYR A 135 16.75 -3.91 -4.59
C TYR A 135 16.44 -5.32 -4.10
N VAL A 136 17.31 -6.27 -4.40
CA VAL A 136 17.17 -7.67 -4.00
C VAL A 136 18.44 -8.11 -3.31
N ALA A 137 18.32 -8.71 -2.14
CA ALA A 137 19.43 -9.41 -1.49
C ALA A 137 19.03 -10.87 -1.26
N ASP A 138 19.84 -11.80 -1.75
CA ASP A 138 19.59 -13.23 -1.65
C ASP A 138 20.89 -14.02 -1.39
N ARG A 139 20.84 -15.35 -1.54
CA ARG A 139 22.00 -16.25 -1.33
C ARG A 139 23.20 -15.96 -2.22
N THR A 140 23.02 -15.22 -3.30
CA THR A 140 24.05 -14.96 -4.32
C THR A 140 24.65 -13.56 -4.23
N GLY A 141 23.97 -12.61 -3.58
CA GLY A 141 24.47 -11.25 -3.40
C GLY A 141 23.37 -10.20 -3.41
N GLU A 142 23.79 -8.96 -3.64
CA GLU A 142 22.95 -7.77 -3.72
C GLU A 142 22.77 -7.35 -5.18
N HIS A 143 21.54 -7.07 -5.58
CA HIS A 143 21.16 -6.72 -6.94
C HIS A 143 20.30 -5.46 -6.93
N LYS A 144 20.57 -4.52 -7.85
CA LYS A 144 19.74 -3.34 -8.09
C LYS A 144 19.16 -3.42 -9.50
N TYR A 145 17.85 -3.25 -9.61
CA TYR A 145 17.13 -3.12 -10.87
C TYR A 145 16.44 -1.76 -10.92
N GLU A 146 16.62 -1.06 -12.03
CA GLU A 146 15.97 0.22 -12.32
C GLU A 146 15.03 -0.04 -13.49
N VAL A 147 13.73 -0.20 -13.21
CA VAL A 147 12.78 -0.77 -14.19
C VAL A 147 11.79 0.23 -14.78
N THR A 148 11.93 1.53 -14.48
CA THR A 148 11.15 2.60 -15.10
C THR A 148 11.22 2.50 -16.62
N GLY A 149 10.06 2.40 -17.26
CA GLY A 149 9.93 2.27 -18.71
C GLY A 149 10.45 0.96 -19.31
N LYS A 150 10.86 -0.02 -18.48
CA LYS A 150 11.38 -1.33 -18.93
C LYS A 150 10.39 -2.46 -18.76
N VAL A 151 9.44 -2.31 -17.84
CA VAL A 151 8.34 -3.26 -17.61
C VAL A 151 7.00 -2.62 -17.94
N GLY A 152 6.14 -3.34 -18.65
CA GLY A 152 4.82 -2.84 -19.05
C GLY A 152 3.73 -3.07 -18.01
N PHE A 153 2.59 -2.41 -18.18
CA PHE A 153 1.40 -2.58 -17.34
C PHE A 153 0.48 -3.67 -17.89
N VAL A 154 0.52 -4.86 -17.28
CA VAL A 154 -0.23 -6.03 -17.79
C VAL A 154 -1.72 -6.01 -17.45
N PHE A 155 -2.14 -5.24 -16.44
CA PHE A 155 -3.50 -5.28 -15.90
C PHE A 155 -4.57 -4.91 -16.93
N PHE A 156 -4.45 -3.77 -17.61
CA PHE A 156 -5.51 -3.27 -18.50
C PHE A 156 -5.77 -4.20 -19.69
N GLY A 157 -4.71 -4.72 -20.31
CA GLY A 157 -4.84 -5.67 -21.41
C GLY A 157 -5.56 -6.95 -20.97
N LYS A 158 -5.19 -7.49 -19.80
CA LYS A 158 -5.86 -8.66 -19.22
C LYS A 158 -7.31 -8.37 -18.82
N PHE A 159 -7.58 -7.22 -18.22
CA PHE A 159 -8.93 -6.84 -17.78
C PHE A 159 -9.88 -6.67 -18.98
N ILE A 160 -9.41 -6.09 -20.09
CA ILE A 160 -10.19 -6.02 -21.33
C ILE A 160 -10.52 -7.44 -21.84
N ARG A 161 -9.55 -8.37 -21.79
CA ARG A 161 -9.81 -9.77 -22.15
C ARG A 161 -10.80 -10.43 -21.21
N ASP A 162 -10.67 -10.23 -19.91
CA ASP A 162 -11.60 -10.74 -18.89
C ASP A 162 -13.05 -10.30 -19.16
N CYS A 163 -13.26 -9.04 -19.52
CA CYS A 163 -14.58 -8.53 -19.92
C CYS A 163 -15.14 -9.20 -21.19
N LEU A 164 -14.29 -9.50 -22.17
CA LEU A 164 -14.70 -10.09 -23.45
C LEU A 164 -14.93 -11.59 -23.35
N ASP A 165 -14.11 -12.27 -22.55
CA ASP A 165 -14.03 -13.72 -22.48
C ASP A 165 -14.78 -14.31 -21.27
N GLY A 166 -15.21 -13.46 -20.32
CA GLY A 166 -15.83 -13.91 -19.07
C GLY A 166 -14.85 -14.62 -18.13
N THR A 167 -13.60 -14.14 -18.08
CA THR A 167 -12.51 -14.71 -17.29
C THR A 167 -12.05 -13.77 -16.17
N GLU A 168 -11.07 -14.20 -15.37
CA GLU A 168 -10.53 -13.43 -14.23
C GLU A 168 -8.98 -13.50 -14.17
N THR A 169 -8.32 -13.32 -15.31
CA THR A 169 -6.88 -13.47 -15.49
C THR A 169 -6.06 -12.25 -15.05
N ALA A 170 -6.69 -11.07 -14.98
CA ALA A 170 -6.08 -9.83 -14.49
C ALA A 170 -5.93 -9.86 -12.96
N ILE A 171 -7.04 -10.14 -12.28
CA ILE A 171 -7.18 -10.27 -10.83
C ILE A 171 -8.49 -11.01 -10.59
N SER A 172 -8.55 -11.87 -9.57
CA SER A 172 -9.81 -12.57 -9.24
C SER A 172 -10.78 -11.66 -8.48
N GLN A 173 -12.07 -11.92 -8.64
CA GLN A 173 -13.12 -11.26 -7.88
C GLN A 173 -12.99 -11.57 -6.37
N GLU A 174 -12.60 -12.81 -6.02
CA GLU A 174 -12.32 -13.23 -4.63
C GLU A 174 -11.21 -12.36 -4.02
N HIS A 175 -10.08 -12.19 -4.72
CA HIS A 175 -8.97 -11.35 -4.25
C HIS A 175 -9.38 -9.90 -4.08
N THR A 176 -10.11 -9.35 -5.06
CA THR A 176 -10.57 -7.96 -5.04
C THR A 176 -11.50 -7.69 -3.84
N PHE A 177 -12.46 -8.57 -3.59
CA PHE A 177 -13.35 -8.42 -2.44
C PHE A 177 -12.64 -8.67 -1.12
N GLU A 178 -11.72 -9.63 -1.05
CA GLU A 178 -10.99 -9.93 0.17
C GLU A 178 -10.10 -8.76 0.60
N ALA A 179 -9.38 -8.15 -0.35
CA ALA A 179 -8.57 -6.96 -0.07
C ALA A 179 -9.42 -5.84 0.54
N MET A 180 -10.60 -5.56 -0.05
CA MET A 180 -11.50 -4.52 0.48
C MET A 180 -12.19 -4.91 1.78
N ARG A 181 -12.57 -6.19 1.96
CA ARG A 181 -13.15 -6.68 3.21
C ARG A 181 -12.17 -6.49 4.37
N ALA A 182 -10.91 -6.87 4.19
CA ALA A 182 -9.86 -6.70 5.20
C ALA A 182 -9.54 -5.23 5.44
N THR A 183 -9.52 -4.40 4.39
CA THR A 183 -9.33 -2.95 4.47
C THR A 183 -10.43 -2.28 5.31
N LEU A 184 -11.70 -2.57 5.00
CA LEU A 184 -12.84 -2.01 5.72
C LEU A 184 -12.86 -2.48 7.17
N ALA A 185 -12.51 -3.75 7.43
CA ALA A 185 -12.35 -4.26 8.79
C ALA A 185 -11.26 -3.49 9.56
N ALA A 186 -10.10 -3.25 8.93
CA ALA A 186 -9.01 -2.49 9.54
C ALA A 186 -9.42 -1.03 9.85
N GLN A 187 -10.11 -0.36 8.92
CA GLN A 187 -10.63 0.98 9.15
C GLN A 187 -11.68 1.04 10.27
N ALA A 188 -12.55 0.03 10.36
CA ALA A 188 -13.66 -0.02 11.32
C ALA A 188 -13.21 -0.33 12.74
N GLN A 189 -12.19 -1.18 12.91
CA GLN A 189 -11.68 -1.56 14.24
C GLN A 189 -10.53 -0.69 14.75
N ALA A 190 -10.09 0.29 13.97
CA ALA A 190 -8.90 1.06 14.30
C ALA A 190 -9.08 1.87 15.59
N GLU A 191 -8.05 1.86 16.44
CA GLU A 191 -7.97 2.74 17.59
C GLU A 191 -7.67 4.16 17.14
N VAL A 192 -8.47 5.13 17.59
CA VAL A 192 -8.23 6.55 17.31
C VAL A 192 -7.36 7.12 18.42
N VAL A 193 -6.13 7.51 18.09
CA VAL A 193 -5.20 8.13 19.03
C VAL A 193 -5.63 9.57 19.27
N SER A 194 -5.68 9.97 20.55
CA SER A 194 -5.93 11.36 20.93
C SER A 194 -4.66 12.19 20.71
N THR A 195 -4.79 13.30 19.99
CA THR A 195 -3.68 14.15 19.53
C THR A 195 -3.95 15.62 19.84
#